data_AF-A0A146FZA5-F1
#
_entry.id   AF-A0A146FZA5-F1
#
_cell.length_a   1.000
_cell.length_b   1.000
_cell.length_c   1.000
_cell.angle_alpha   90.00
_cell.angle_beta   90.00
_cell.angle_gamma   90.00
#
_symmetry.space_group_name_H-M   'P 1'
#
loop_
_entity.id
_entity.type
_entity.pdbx_description
1 polymer ?
#
loop_
_entity_poly.entity_id
_entity_poly.type
_entity_poly.pdbx_seq_one_letter_code
_entity_poly.pdbx_strand_id
1 'polypeptide(L)'
;MYPLCCIDIRNFLNQFYFFANDDFSHPSLIDETLRDALDELLSDKVCDTLVERLSSQYLGQIVQILINLEHFELACRELELLLAAARSQNVSGDVVTLNATEKFRSNKKAAEKRIFEVVNSKIDDLIETAEYDWMASVPPAEPSNYMQTLTRFLSNIMNSTLLGLPTEIKELIYFDALSHAANMILALPLSPEVKRINPNGVMALAKDVEYLSQFVDGLGVPILRENLDELQQTVQLMQADNTDEFYDISTRNKKYGRVDAIHGPVLLEKCVTNHHSLDTITNQQEGSYVPFKVP
;
A
#
# COMPACT_ATOMS: atom_id res chain seq x y z
N MET A 1 18.48 -8.87 -17.79
CA MET A 1 17.56 -9.35 -18.84
C MET A 1 17.51 -8.35 -19.98
N TYR A 2 17.05 -7.12 -19.72
CA TYR A 2 16.90 -6.06 -20.74
C TYR A 2 18.12 -5.85 -21.68
N PRO A 3 19.38 -5.66 -21.19
CA PRO A 3 20.50 -5.39 -22.08
C PRO A 3 20.81 -6.51 -23.09
N LEU A 4 20.60 -7.77 -22.70
CA LEU A 4 20.84 -8.92 -23.57
C LEU A 4 19.78 -8.99 -24.67
N CYS A 5 18.50 -8.81 -24.32
CA CYS A 5 17.42 -8.77 -25.29
C CYS A 5 17.63 -7.65 -26.33
N CYS A 6 18.05 -6.46 -25.91
CA CYS A 6 18.34 -5.37 -26.85
C CYS A 6 19.52 -5.69 -27.80
N ILE A 7 20.55 -6.40 -27.31
CA ILE A 7 21.65 -6.87 -28.16
C ILE A 7 21.13 -7.85 -29.22
N ASP A 8 20.29 -8.81 -28.81
CA ASP A 8 19.73 -9.81 -29.71
C ASP A 8 18.79 -9.19 -30.75
N ILE A 9 17.92 -8.25 -30.34
CA ILE A 9 17.05 -7.49 -31.26
C ILE A 9 17.88 -6.72 -32.27
N ARG A 10 18.94 -6.03 -31.83
CA ARG A 10 19.84 -5.30 -32.73
C ARG A 10 20.55 -6.24 -33.72
N ASN A 11 21.00 -7.41 -33.26
CA ASN A 11 21.63 -8.40 -34.12
C ASN A 11 20.65 -8.96 -35.15
N PHE A 12 19.41 -9.25 -34.74
CA PHE A 12 18.32 -9.66 -35.62
C PHE A 12 18.06 -8.61 -36.71
N LEU A 13 17.93 -7.33 -36.33
CA LEU A 13 17.73 -6.22 -37.28
C LEU A 13 18.85 -6.11 -38.30
N ASN A 14 20.11 -6.17 -37.86
CA ASN A 14 21.26 -6.09 -38.75
C ASN A 14 21.30 -7.25 -39.76
N GLN A 15 21.00 -8.48 -39.30
CA GLN A 15 20.94 -9.65 -40.18
C GLN A 15 19.77 -9.57 -41.16
N PHE A 16 18.62 -9.08 -40.72
CA PHE A 16 17.44 -8.91 -41.56
C PHE A 16 17.69 -7.90 -42.70
N TYR A 17 18.23 -6.72 -42.38
CA TYR A 17 18.56 -5.71 -43.41
C TYR A 17 19.67 -6.16 -44.35
N PHE A 18 20.67 -6.91 -43.85
CA PHE A 18 21.70 -7.50 -44.70
C PHE A 18 21.11 -8.46 -45.73
N PHE A 19 20.22 -9.37 -45.29
CA PHE A 19 19.52 -10.30 -46.17
C PHE A 19 18.58 -9.59 -47.16
N ALA A 20 17.83 -8.59 -46.69
CA ALA A 20 16.86 -7.85 -47.49
C ALA A 20 17.49 -7.05 -48.64
N ASN A 21 18.69 -6.49 -48.43
CA ASN A 21 19.40 -5.69 -49.44
C ASN A 21 20.00 -6.51 -50.59
N ASP A 22 20.30 -7.80 -50.36
CA ASP A 22 20.94 -8.64 -51.37
C ASP A 22 19.93 -9.33 -52.31
N ASP A 23 18.67 -9.52 -51.91
CA ASP A 23 17.74 -10.43 -52.62
C ASP A 23 16.36 -9.85 -53.04
N PHE A 24 15.95 -8.63 -52.64
CA PHE A 24 14.55 -8.18 -52.84
C PHE A 24 14.35 -6.84 -53.57
N SER A 25 13.38 -6.81 -54.48
CA SER A 25 13.02 -5.65 -55.32
C SER A 25 11.87 -4.78 -54.76
N HIS A 26 11.30 -5.15 -53.60
CA HIS A 26 10.10 -4.51 -53.03
C HIS A 26 10.32 -4.04 -51.58
N PRO A 27 10.87 -2.83 -51.36
CA PRO A 27 11.21 -2.30 -50.04
C PRO A 27 10.04 -2.23 -49.05
N SER A 28 8.81 -1.95 -49.53
CA SER A 28 7.63 -1.84 -48.67
C SER A 28 7.25 -3.16 -48.00
N LEU A 29 7.40 -4.29 -48.70
CA LEU A 29 7.09 -5.62 -48.16
C LEU A 29 8.11 -6.03 -47.09
N ILE A 30 9.38 -5.63 -47.28
CA ILE A 30 10.46 -5.86 -46.32
C ILE A 30 10.16 -5.11 -45.02
N ASP A 31 9.77 -3.83 -45.11
CA ASP A 31 9.44 -3.01 -43.94
C ASP A 31 8.22 -3.53 -43.18
N GLU A 32 7.17 -3.98 -43.88
CA GLU A 32 5.99 -4.61 -43.26
C GLU A 32 6.36 -5.93 -42.58
N THR A 33 7.12 -6.80 -43.26
CA THR A 33 7.56 -8.08 -42.69
C THR A 33 8.43 -7.87 -41.46
N LEU A 34 9.34 -6.87 -41.49
CA LEU A 34 10.17 -6.54 -40.35
C LEU A 34 9.36 -6.04 -39.17
N ARG A 35 8.41 -5.14 -39.41
CA ARG A 35 7.50 -4.62 -38.38
C ARG A 35 6.74 -5.77 -37.72
N ASP A 36 6.15 -6.66 -38.52
CA ASP A 36 5.34 -7.77 -38.01
C ASP A 36 6.21 -8.78 -37.21
N ALA A 37 7.43 -9.07 -37.67
CA ALA A 37 8.37 -9.92 -36.95
C ALA A 37 8.84 -9.30 -35.62
N LEU A 38 9.08 -7.99 -35.59
CA LEU A 38 9.39 -7.27 -34.35
C LEU A 38 8.21 -7.31 -33.38
N ASP A 39 6.99 -7.09 -33.87
CA ASP A 39 5.78 -7.14 -33.05
C ASP A 39 5.58 -8.53 -32.45
N GLU A 40 5.74 -9.61 -33.22
CA GLU A 40 5.64 -10.99 -32.71
C GLU A 40 6.70 -11.26 -31.64
N LEU A 41 7.97 -10.91 -31.90
CA LEU A 41 9.06 -11.14 -30.95
C LEU A 41 8.84 -10.37 -29.64
N LEU A 42 8.59 -9.06 -29.75
CA LEU A 42 8.49 -8.17 -28.61
C LEU A 42 7.20 -8.39 -27.82
N SER A 43 6.08 -8.60 -28.50
CA SER A 43 4.79 -8.81 -27.86
C SER A 43 4.70 -10.21 -27.26
N ASP A 44 4.94 -11.24 -28.06
CA ASP A 44 4.52 -12.59 -27.69
C ASP A 44 5.63 -13.39 -26.99
N LYS A 45 6.90 -13.04 -27.24
CA LYS A 45 8.02 -13.71 -26.55
C LYS A 45 8.49 -12.91 -25.37
N VAL A 46 8.69 -11.59 -25.52
CA VAL A 46 9.26 -10.77 -24.45
C VAL A 46 8.19 -10.29 -23.47
N CYS A 47 7.17 -9.57 -23.95
CA CYS A 47 6.16 -8.98 -23.09
C CYS A 47 5.38 -10.05 -22.32
N ASP A 48 4.86 -11.07 -23.01
CA ASP A 48 4.06 -12.12 -22.35
C ASP A 48 4.86 -12.91 -21.30
N THR A 49 6.14 -13.22 -21.55
CA THR A 49 7.01 -13.88 -20.55
C THR A 49 7.19 -13.01 -19.29
N LEU A 50 7.27 -11.68 -19.44
CA LEU A 50 7.35 -10.77 -18.30
C LEU A 50 6.03 -10.72 -17.54
N VAL A 51 4.91 -10.67 -18.27
CA VAL A 51 3.55 -10.60 -17.71
C VAL A 51 3.19 -11.87 -16.95
N GLU A 52 3.52 -13.06 -17.45
CA GLU A 52 3.31 -14.33 -16.76
C GLU A 52 3.96 -14.34 -15.36
N ARG A 53 5.10 -13.67 -15.21
CA ARG A 53 5.85 -13.57 -13.95
C ARG A 53 5.28 -12.53 -12.97
N LEU A 54 4.31 -11.70 -13.37
CA LEU A 54 3.63 -10.77 -12.47
C LEU A 54 2.77 -11.47 -11.41
N SER A 55 2.50 -12.77 -11.59
CA SER A 55 1.85 -13.63 -10.60
C SER A 55 2.72 -13.90 -9.35
N SER A 56 3.99 -13.49 -9.35
CA SER A 56 4.88 -13.56 -8.19
C SER A 56 4.31 -12.84 -6.96
N GLN A 57 4.68 -13.34 -5.77
CA GLN A 57 4.44 -12.67 -4.49
C GLN A 57 5.68 -11.92 -3.96
N TYR A 58 6.81 -12.03 -4.68
CA TYR A 58 8.04 -11.34 -4.31
C TYR A 58 8.04 -9.94 -4.93
N LEU A 59 7.76 -8.93 -4.10
CA LEU A 59 7.66 -7.54 -4.53
C LEU A 59 8.85 -7.05 -5.38
N GLY A 60 10.08 -7.39 -4.97
CA GLY A 60 11.28 -7.02 -5.73
C GLY A 60 11.32 -7.57 -7.16
N GLN A 61 10.71 -8.74 -7.41
CA GLN A 61 10.59 -9.28 -8.77
C GLN A 61 9.60 -8.47 -9.61
N ILE A 62 8.47 -8.06 -9.03
CA ILE A 62 7.46 -7.25 -9.71
C ILE A 62 8.03 -5.86 -10.05
N VAL A 63 8.73 -5.23 -9.11
CA VAL A 63 9.44 -3.95 -9.33
C VAL A 63 10.43 -4.09 -10.49
N GLN A 64 11.21 -5.18 -10.53
CA GLN A 64 12.16 -5.39 -11.61
C GLN A 64 11.48 -5.65 -12.96
N ILE A 65 10.33 -6.32 -12.96
CA ILE A 65 9.50 -6.49 -14.16
C ILE A 65 8.97 -5.14 -14.64
N LEU A 66 8.45 -4.30 -13.74
CA LEU A 66 7.99 -2.94 -14.05
C LEU A 66 9.09 -2.12 -14.75
N ILE A 67 10.30 -2.12 -14.18
CA ILE A 67 11.47 -1.45 -14.77
C ILE A 67 11.81 -2.01 -16.16
N ASN A 68 11.76 -3.33 -16.34
CA ASN A 68 11.99 -3.94 -17.65
C ASN A 68 10.91 -3.54 -18.66
N LEU A 69 9.63 -3.51 -18.27
CA LEU A 69 8.52 -3.09 -19.13
C LEU A 69 8.68 -1.64 -19.57
N GLU A 70 9.09 -0.75 -18.67
CA GLU A 70 9.38 0.65 -19.00
C GLU A 70 10.54 0.78 -20.00
N HIS A 71 11.63 0.04 -19.76
CA HIS A 71 12.76 0.03 -20.67
C HIS A 71 12.41 -0.53 -22.05
N PHE A 72 11.60 -1.59 -22.13
CA PHE A 72 11.15 -2.12 -23.42
C PHE A 72 10.14 -1.21 -24.11
N GLU A 73 9.28 -0.50 -23.38
CA GLU A 73 8.42 0.55 -23.96
C GLU A 73 9.28 1.63 -24.63
N LEU A 74 10.36 2.09 -23.96
CA LEU A 74 11.29 3.05 -24.53
C LEU A 74 12.03 2.48 -25.75
N ALA A 75 12.52 1.25 -25.67
CA ALA A 75 13.21 0.58 -26.78
C ALA A 75 12.29 0.45 -28.01
N CYS A 76 11.00 0.14 -27.83
CA CYS A 76 10.07 0.07 -28.95
C CYS A 76 9.89 1.43 -29.63
N ARG A 77 9.83 2.53 -28.86
CA ARG A 77 9.79 3.89 -29.43
C ARG A 77 11.06 4.25 -30.20
N GLU A 78 12.23 3.83 -29.72
CA GLU A 78 13.48 4.01 -30.46
C GLU A 78 13.50 3.18 -31.75
N LEU A 79 12.98 1.96 -31.71
CA LEU A 79 12.82 1.11 -32.91
C LEU A 79 11.87 1.73 -33.93
N GLU A 80 10.74 2.29 -33.49
CA GLU A 80 9.80 3.01 -34.35
C GLU A 80 10.50 4.18 -35.08
N LEU A 81 11.34 4.96 -34.39
CA LEU A 81 12.13 6.02 -34.99
C LEU A 81 13.16 5.50 -36.01
N LEU A 82 13.83 4.40 -35.70
CA LEU A 82 14.80 3.78 -36.60
C LEU A 82 14.14 3.22 -37.87
N LEU A 83 12.98 2.55 -37.72
CA LEU A 83 12.19 2.05 -38.84
C LEU A 83 11.69 3.20 -39.72
N ALA A 84 11.22 4.30 -39.10
CA ALA A 84 10.81 5.49 -39.83
C ALA A 84 11.97 6.14 -40.60
N ALA A 85 13.18 6.17 -40.02
CA ALA A 85 14.38 6.71 -40.68
C ALA A 85 14.93 5.82 -41.81
N ALA A 86 14.75 4.50 -41.69
CA ALA A 86 15.18 3.53 -42.71
C ALA A 86 14.29 3.55 -43.97
N ARG A 87 13.02 3.94 -43.84
CA ARG A 87 12.12 4.16 -44.99
C ARG A 87 12.67 5.30 -45.85
N SER A 88 12.97 4.99 -47.12
CA SER A 88 13.56 5.95 -48.07
C SER A 88 12.81 7.28 -48.14
N GLN A 89 13.53 8.39 -48.41
CA GLN A 89 13.04 9.79 -48.46
C GLN A 89 11.82 10.07 -49.37
N ASN A 90 11.26 9.05 -50.04
CA ASN A 90 10.18 9.15 -51.01
C ASN A 90 8.79 8.79 -50.45
N VAL A 91 8.68 8.32 -49.20
CA VAL A 91 7.37 8.05 -48.56
C VAL A 91 7.19 9.03 -47.41
N SER A 92 6.47 10.11 -47.69
CA SER A 92 6.18 11.18 -46.74
C SER A 92 5.36 10.66 -45.55
N GLY A 93 5.93 10.74 -44.34
CA GLY A 93 5.22 11.22 -43.15
C GLY A 93 4.40 10.22 -42.31
N ASP A 94 4.32 8.94 -42.67
CA ASP A 94 3.57 7.98 -41.84
C ASP A 94 4.38 7.55 -40.61
N VAL A 95 3.80 7.80 -39.43
CA VAL A 95 4.37 7.37 -38.14
C VAL A 95 4.39 5.85 -38.10
N VAL A 96 5.59 5.26 -37.99
CA VAL A 96 5.70 3.82 -37.71
C VAL A 96 5.36 3.60 -36.25
N THR A 97 4.35 2.79 -35.99
CA THR A 97 3.98 2.38 -34.63
C THR A 97 3.99 0.86 -34.54
N LEU A 98 4.56 0.33 -33.46
CA LEU A 98 4.56 -1.09 -33.12
C LEU A 98 3.39 -1.37 -32.15
N ASN A 99 2.68 -2.46 -32.36
CA ASN A 99 1.68 -2.93 -31.40
C ASN A 99 2.32 -3.29 -30.05
N ALA A 100 3.57 -3.77 -30.08
CA ALA A 100 4.37 -4.06 -28.90
C ALA A 100 4.50 -2.84 -27.97
N THR A 101 4.64 -1.62 -28.52
CA THR A 101 4.76 -0.39 -27.72
C THR A 101 3.56 -0.20 -26.79
N GLU A 102 2.35 -0.35 -27.32
CA GLU A 102 1.12 -0.20 -26.53
C GLU A 102 0.91 -1.40 -25.58
N LYS A 103 1.33 -2.61 -25.98
CA LYS A 103 1.31 -3.80 -25.11
C LYS A 103 2.23 -3.62 -23.88
N PHE A 104 3.45 -3.12 -24.05
CA PHE A 104 4.35 -2.80 -22.94
C PHE A 104 3.77 -1.70 -22.05
N ARG A 105 3.26 -0.60 -22.64
CA ARG A 105 2.64 0.49 -21.89
C ARG A 105 1.46 0.01 -21.02
N SER A 106 0.58 -0.82 -21.58
CA SER A 106 -0.57 -1.36 -20.87
C SER A 106 -0.15 -2.29 -19.72
N ASN A 107 0.82 -3.17 -19.97
CA ASN A 107 1.33 -4.07 -18.94
C ASN A 107 2.17 -3.38 -17.87
N LYS A 108 2.78 -2.23 -18.17
CA LYS A 108 3.43 -1.37 -17.18
C LYS A 108 2.44 -0.95 -16.08
N LYS A 109 1.25 -0.48 -16.48
CA LYS A 109 0.16 -0.13 -15.54
C LYS A 109 -0.32 -1.34 -14.74
N ALA A 110 -0.37 -2.52 -15.36
CA ALA A 110 -0.72 -3.75 -14.66
C ALA A 110 0.34 -4.13 -13.60
N ALA A 111 1.62 -3.97 -13.92
CA ALA A 111 2.72 -4.20 -12.98
C ALA A 111 2.72 -3.19 -11.82
N GLU A 112 2.45 -1.91 -12.10
CA GLU A 112 2.22 -0.88 -11.07
C GLU A 112 1.10 -1.30 -10.13
N LYS A 113 -0.09 -1.62 -10.66
CA LYS A 113 -1.23 -2.09 -9.86
C LYS A 113 -0.87 -3.30 -8.99
N ARG A 114 -0.15 -4.26 -9.56
CA ARG A 114 0.27 -5.47 -8.85
C ARG A 114 1.18 -5.18 -7.66
N ILE A 115 1.99 -4.13 -7.71
CA ILE A 115 2.81 -3.69 -6.57
C ILE A 115 1.90 -3.29 -5.39
N PHE A 116 0.89 -2.46 -5.62
CA PHE A 116 -0.08 -2.07 -4.57
C PHE A 116 -0.76 -3.30 -3.97
N GLU A 117 -1.23 -4.23 -4.82
CA GLU A 117 -1.90 -5.45 -4.36
C GLU A 117 -1.01 -6.32 -3.47
N VAL A 118 0.27 -6.51 -3.82
CA VAL A 118 1.20 -7.31 -3.01
C VAL A 118 1.56 -6.60 -1.71
N VAL A 119 1.77 -5.28 -1.74
CA VAL A 119 2.07 -4.52 -0.53
C VAL A 119 0.89 -4.60 0.45
N ASN A 120 -0.32 -4.33 -0.01
CA ASN A 120 -1.52 -4.36 0.84
C ASN A 120 -1.82 -5.77 1.33
N SER A 121 -1.70 -6.80 0.49
CA SER A 121 -1.85 -8.19 0.93
C SER A 121 -0.85 -8.57 2.01
N LYS A 122 0.37 -8.03 2.00
CA LYS A 122 1.35 -8.30 3.05
C LYS A 122 1.07 -7.52 4.33
N ILE A 123 0.48 -6.34 4.22
CA ILE A 123 -0.04 -5.59 5.37
C ILE A 123 -1.20 -6.35 6.01
N ASP A 124 -2.11 -6.90 5.19
CA ASP A 124 -3.21 -7.76 5.64
C ASP A 124 -2.66 -8.91 6.49
N ASP A 125 -1.74 -9.71 5.91
CA ASP A 125 -1.09 -10.83 6.59
C ASP A 125 -0.49 -10.44 7.96
N LEU A 126 0.12 -9.25 8.04
CA LEU A 126 0.80 -8.79 9.25
C LEU A 126 -0.21 -8.34 10.32
N ILE A 127 -1.23 -7.59 9.93
CA ILE A 127 -2.24 -7.08 10.86
C ILE A 127 -3.15 -8.22 11.34
N GLU A 128 -3.40 -9.25 10.53
CA GLU A 128 -4.11 -10.45 10.98
C GLU A 128 -3.43 -11.18 12.15
N THR A 129 -2.13 -10.96 12.37
CA THR A 129 -1.40 -11.49 13.54
C THR A 129 -1.54 -10.63 14.81
N ALA A 130 -2.36 -9.58 14.79
CA ALA A 130 -2.60 -8.73 15.95
C ALA A 130 -3.37 -9.49 17.04
N GLU A 131 -2.71 -9.73 18.17
CA GLU A 131 -3.27 -10.43 19.33
C GLU A 131 -3.50 -9.45 20.50
N TYR A 132 -4.52 -8.59 20.39
CA TYR A 132 -4.88 -7.69 21.48
C TYR A 132 -5.66 -8.40 22.58
N ASP A 133 -5.17 -8.32 23.83
CA ASP A 133 -5.99 -8.54 25.02
C ASP A 133 -6.70 -7.24 25.42
N TRP A 134 -7.89 -7.02 24.86
CA TRP A 134 -8.71 -5.82 25.10
C TRP A 134 -9.15 -5.64 26.54
N MET A 135 -9.04 -6.67 27.38
CA MET A 135 -9.40 -6.67 28.79
C MET A 135 -8.20 -6.97 29.71
N ALA A 136 -6.98 -6.70 29.23
CA ALA A 136 -5.75 -6.93 29.98
C ALA A 136 -5.78 -6.31 31.38
N SER A 137 -5.32 -7.06 32.38
CA SER A 137 -5.27 -6.59 33.77
C SER A 137 -4.11 -5.63 34.04
N VAL A 138 -3.08 -5.68 33.20
CA VAL A 138 -1.84 -4.93 33.35
C VAL A 138 -1.63 -4.06 32.11
N PRO A 139 -1.09 -2.84 32.27
CA PRO A 139 -0.70 -1.99 31.15
C PRO A 139 0.34 -2.66 30.23
N PRO A 140 0.27 -2.44 28.90
CA PRO A 140 1.29 -2.91 27.96
C PRO A 140 2.66 -2.29 28.26
N ALA A 141 3.71 -3.10 28.30
CA ALA A 141 5.09 -2.61 28.48
C ALA A 141 5.69 -2.07 27.18
N GLU A 142 5.49 -2.78 26.07
CA GLU A 142 6.10 -2.53 24.77
C GLU A 142 5.03 -2.49 23.66
N PRO A 143 5.34 -1.92 22.48
CA PRO A 143 4.49 -2.07 21.30
C PRO A 143 4.34 -3.55 20.91
N SER A 144 3.19 -3.90 20.34
CA SER A 144 2.86 -5.24 19.88
C SER A 144 3.84 -5.73 18.81
N ASN A 145 4.08 -7.04 18.78
CA ASN A 145 5.04 -7.65 17.85
C ASN A 145 4.64 -7.40 16.38
N TYR A 146 3.35 -7.53 16.06
CA TYR A 146 2.84 -7.26 14.72
C TYR A 146 3.18 -5.84 14.27
N MET A 147 3.06 -4.85 15.17
CA MET A 147 3.33 -3.45 14.89
C MET A 147 4.83 -3.21 14.61
N GLN A 148 5.72 -3.81 15.41
CA GLN A 148 7.17 -3.76 15.16
C GLN A 148 7.56 -4.43 13.84
N THR A 149 6.86 -5.50 13.47
CA THR A 149 7.10 -6.20 12.21
C THR A 149 6.56 -5.41 11.01
N LEU A 150 5.40 -4.77 11.17
CA LEU A 150 4.79 -3.87 10.18
C LEU A 150 5.69 -2.68 9.87
N THR A 151 6.19 -1.95 10.87
CA THR A 151 7.09 -0.80 10.61
C THR A 151 8.41 -1.23 9.99
N ARG A 152 8.95 -2.41 10.37
CA ARG A 152 10.13 -2.98 9.72
C ARG A 152 9.88 -3.31 8.25
N PHE A 153 8.72 -3.90 7.95
CA PHE A 153 8.30 -4.19 6.58
C PHE A 153 8.16 -2.91 5.75
N LEU A 154 7.44 -1.91 6.26
CA LEU A 154 7.28 -0.60 5.62
C LEU A 154 8.63 0.10 5.40
N SER A 155 9.55 0.02 6.37
CA SER A 155 10.92 0.55 6.23
C SER A 155 11.70 -0.15 5.10
N ASN A 156 11.63 -1.48 5.01
CA ASN A 156 12.30 -2.26 3.98
C ASN A 156 11.74 -2.00 2.57
N ILE A 157 10.43 -1.74 2.46
CA ILE A 157 9.81 -1.34 1.20
C ILE A 157 10.40 -0.01 0.74
N MET A 158 10.33 1.02 1.59
CA MET A 158 10.76 2.38 1.25
C MET A 158 12.25 2.46 0.92
N ASN A 159 13.10 1.84 1.76
CA ASN A 159 14.54 2.03 1.71
C ASN A 159 15.27 1.07 0.77
N SER A 160 14.64 -0.02 0.33
CA SER A 160 15.33 -1.04 -0.47
C SER A 160 14.53 -1.50 -1.67
N THR A 161 13.28 -1.92 -1.46
CA THR A 161 12.54 -2.63 -2.52
C THR A 161 12.08 -1.71 -3.63
N LEU A 162 11.67 -0.48 -3.29
CA LEU A 162 11.18 0.49 -4.28
C LEU A 162 12.27 1.42 -4.82
N LEU A 163 13.55 1.25 -4.45
CA LEU A 163 14.62 2.20 -4.75
C LEU A 163 14.80 2.49 -6.25
N GLY A 164 14.50 1.50 -7.11
CA GLY A 164 14.56 1.62 -8.56
C GLY A 164 13.37 2.34 -9.20
N LEU A 165 12.37 2.79 -8.43
CA LEU A 165 11.18 3.46 -8.95
C LEU A 165 11.27 5.00 -8.82
N PRO A 166 10.59 5.75 -9.70
CA PRO A 166 10.38 7.19 -9.58
C PRO A 166 9.82 7.58 -8.21
N THR A 167 10.19 8.76 -7.72
CA THR A 167 9.78 9.27 -6.40
C THR A 167 8.26 9.35 -6.28
N GLU A 168 7.59 9.79 -7.33
CA GLU A 168 6.14 9.96 -7.38
C GLU A 168 5.41 8.62 -7.18
N ILE A 169 5.91 7.55 -7.81
CA ILE A 169 5.34 6.21 -7.66
C ILE A 169 5.59 5.66 -6.25
N LYS A 170 6.79 5.89 -5.69
CA LYS A 170 7.12 5.49 -4.31
C LYS A 170 6.19 6.14 -3.29
N GLU A 171 5.99 7.45 -3.42
CA GLU A 171 5.11 8.22 -2.53
C GLU A 171 3.67 7.73 -2.59
N LEU A 172 3.15 7.44 -3.80
CA LEU A 172 1.80 6.90 -3.98
C LEU A 172 1.64 5.50 -3.35
N ILE A 173 2.57 4.58 -3.60
CA ILE A 173 2.55 3.24 -2.99
C ILE A 173 2.55 3.35 -1.47
N TYR A 174 3.36 4.25 -0.94
CA TYR A 174 3.53 4.37 0.50
C TYR A 174 2.35 5.04 1.20
N PHE A 175 1.78 6.07 0.56
CA PHE A 175 0.53 6.70 1.01
C PHE A 175 -0.61 5.68 1.04
N ASP A 176 -0.75 4.87 -0.01
CA ASP A 176 -1.76 3.81 -0.08
C ASP A 176 -1.55 2.76 1.02
N ALA A 177 -0.32 2.27 1.17
CA ALA A 177 0.07 1.31 2.19
C ALA A 177 -0.24 1.80 3.63
N LEU A 178 0.10 3.05 3.95
CA LEU A 178 -0.17 3.62 5.27
C LEU A 178 -1.67 3.83 5.51
N SER A 179 -2.41 4.28 4.49
CA SER A 179 -3.87 4.40 4.56
C SER A 179 -4.52 3.04 4.83
N HIS A 180 -4.09 2.02 4.08
CA HIS A 180 -4.60 0.66 4.20
C HIS A 180 -4.32 0.09 5.59
N ALA A 181 -3.07 0.21 6.08
CA ALA A 181 -2.70 -0.19 7.42
C ALA A 181 -3.54 0.53 8.50
N ALA A 182 -3.71 1.85 8.40
CA ALA A 182 -4.48 2.62 9.36
C ALA A 182 -5.95 2.16 9.42
N ASN A 183 -6.58 1.94 8.25
CA ASN A 183 -7.95 1.44 8.15
C ASN A 183 -8.11 0.05 8.78
N MET A 184 -7.15 -0.85 8.53
CA MET A 184 -7.18 -2.18 9.14
C MET A 184 -7.01 -2.14 10.66
N ILE A 185 -6.09 -1.30 11.17
CA ILE A 185 -5.89 -1.13 12.61
C ILE A 185 -7.14 -0.55 13.28
N LEU A 186 -7.80 0.43 12.64
CA LEU A 186 -9.08 0.99 13.08
C LEU A 186 -10.18 -0.08 13.21
N ALA A 187 -10.15 -1.09 12.35
CA ALA A 187 -11.12 -2.19 12.36
C ALA A 187 -10.93 -3.18 13.54
N LEU A 188 -9.73 -3.29 14.11
CA LEU A 188 -9.42 -4.25 15.17
C LEU A 188 -10.33 -4.10 16.41
N PRO A 189 -10.47 -2.92 17.04
CA PRO A 189 -11.39 -2.75 18.19
C PRO A 189 -12.87 -2.84 17.78
N LEU A 190 -13.19 -2.62 16.51
CA LEU A 190 -14.55 -2.74 15.97
C LEU A 190 -14.99 -4.18 15.73
N SER A 191 -14.05 -5.14 15.68
CA SER A 191 -14.34 -6.56 15.46
C SER A 191 -15.52 -7.06 16.30
N PRO A 192 -16.47 -7.82 15.72
CA PRO A 192 -17.63 -8.36 16.44
C PRO A 192 -17.26 -9.23 17.65
N GLU A 193 -16.05 -9.79 17.66
CA GLU A 193 -15.53 -10.61 18.77
C GLU A 193 -15.16 -9.76 19.99
N VAL A 194 -14.78 -8.50 19.76
CA VAL A 194 -14.44 -7.54 20.81
C VAL A 194 -15.73 -6.97 21.39
N LYS A 195 -16.10 -7.43 22.58
CA LYS A 195 -17.33 -6.99 23.26
C LYS A 195 -17.12 -5.81 24.19
N ARG A 196 -15.95 -5.73 24.83
CA ARG A 196 -15.59 -4.70 25.80
C ARG A 196 -14.11 -4.42 25.70
N ILE A 197 -13.74 -3.18 25.99
CA ILE A 197 -12.36 -2.70 25.98
C ILE A 197 -12.15 -1.95 27.29
N ASN A 198 -11.15 -2.34 28.08
CA ASN A 198 -10.78 -1.63 29.30
C ASN A 198 -9.67 -0.60 29.01
N PRO A 199 -9.32 0.28 29.98
CA PRO A 199 -8.28 1.29 29.77
C PRO A 199 -6.90 0.73 29.36
N ASN A 200 -6.54 -0.48 29.81
CA ASN A 200 -5.28 -1.11 29.42
C ASN A 200 -5.31 -1.58 27.95
N GLY A 201 -6.44 -2.11 27.48
CA GLY A 201 -6.66 -2.46 26.07
C GLY A 201 -6.60 -1.23 25.16
N VAL A 202 -7.22 -0.12 25.57
CA VAL A 202 -7.09 1.17 24.87
C VAL A 202 -5.62 1.61 24.84
N MET A 203 -4.89 1.46 25.95
CA MET A 203 -3.49 1.84 26.02
C MET A 203 -2.58 0.96 25.16
N ALA A 204 -2.92 -0.31 24.94
CA ALA A 204 -2.20 -1.19 24.01
C ALA A 204 -2.31 -0.68 22.58
N LEU A 205 -3.52 -0.37 22.12
CA LEU A 205 -3.74 0.24 20.81
C LEU A 205 -3.04 1.61 20.72
N ALA A 206 -3.16 2.45 21.75
CA ALA A 206 -2.51 3.76 21.79
C ALA A 206 -0.99 3.68 21.64
N LYS A 207 -0.35 2.72 22.32
CA LYS A 207 1.09 2.49 22.23
C LYS A 207 1.52 2.08 20.83
N ASP A 208 0.72 1.24 20.16
CA ASP A 208 1.00 0.83 18.78
C ASP A 208 0.80 1.97 17.78
N VAL A 209 -0.26 2.76 17.94
CA VAL A 209 -0.53 3.95 17.12
C VAL A 209 0.56 5.00 17.29
N GLU A 210 1.00 5.26 18.52
CA GLU A 210 2.14 6.15 18.83
C GLU A 210 3.43 5.64 18.17
N TYR A 211 3.70 4.34 18.25
CA TYR A 211 4.88 3.74 17.62
C TYR A 211 4.88 3.85 16.09
N LEU A 212 3.73 3.57 15.44
CA LEU A 212 3.55 3.76 14.00
C LEU A 212 3.72 5.24 13.61
N SER A 213 3.16 6.14 14.44
CA SER A 213 3.23 7.58 14.26
C SER A 213 4.68 8.07 14.28
N GLN A 214 5.46 7.69 15.31
CA GLN A 214 6.88 8.04 15.41
C GLN A 214 7.70 7.47 14.24
N PHE A 215 7.36 6.26 13.79
CA PHE A 215 7.96 5.69 12.59
C PHE A 215 7.70 6.55 11.35
N VAL A 216 6.46 6.96 11.10
CA VAL A 216 6.10 7.81 9.96
C VAL A 216 6.77 9.19 10.03
N ASP A 217 6.83 9.80 11.21
CA ASP A 217 7.55 11.07 11.41
C ASP A 217 9.04 10.94 11.07
N GLY A 218 9.64 9.79 11.41
CA GLY A 218 11.03 9.46 11.09
C GLY A 218 11.34 9.33 9.60
N LEU A 219 10.33 9.20 8.74
CA LEU A 219 10.50 9.18 7.28
C LEU A 219 10.74 10.57 6.69
N GLY A 220 10.39 11.64 7.42
CA GLY A 220 10.60 13.01 6.98
C GLY A 220 9.67 13.46 5.84
N VAL A 221 8.51 12.80 5.66
CA VAL A 221 7.52 13.14 4.64
C VAL A 221 6.20 13.56 5.34
N PRO A 222 5.98 14.88 5.56
CA PRO A 222 4.88 15.36 6.41
C PRO A 222 3.49 14.94 5.96
N ILE A 223 3.24 14.84 4.65
CA ILE A 223 1.91 14.46 4.12
C ILE A 223 1.49 13.06 4.53
N LEU A 224 2.45 12.15 4.76
CA LEU A 224 2.16 10.78 5.22
C LEU A 224 1.59 10.74 6.64
N ARG A 225 1.76 11.82 7.40
CA ARG A 225 1.19 11.93 8.75
C ARG A 225 -0.33 12.00 8.71
N GLU A 226 -0.88 12.65 7.69
CA GLU A 226 -2.33 12.83 7.53
C GLU A 226 -3.05 11.48 7.37
N ASN A 227 -2.36 10.45 6.85
CA ASN A 227 -2.89 9.08 6.76
C ASN A 227 -3.21 8.47 8.12
N LEU A 228 -2.60 8.96 9.21
CA LEU A 228 -2.81 8.46 10.55
C LEU A 228 -3.77 9.31 11.38
N ASP A 229 -4.27 10.44 10.85
CA ASP A 229 -5.09 11.38 11.62
C ASP A 229 -6.32 10.73 12.25
N GLU A 230 -7.07 9.94 11.47
CA GLU A 230 -8.26 9.24 11.98
C GLU A 230 -7.90 8.23 13.05
N LEU A 231 -6.83 7.45 12.83
CA LEU A 231 -6.34 6.46 13.79
C LEU A 231 -5.94 7.12 15.11
N GLN A 232 -5.22 8.24 15.05
CA GLN A 232 -4.82 9.02 16.22
C GLN A 232 -6.01 9.62 16.96
N GLN A 233 -6.92 10.28 16.25
CA GLN A 233 -8.10 10.88 16.86
C GLN A 233 -9.05 9.83 17.44
N THR A 234 -9.13 8.65 16.83
CA THR A 234 -9.94 7.52 17.33
C THR A 234 -9.38 7.01 18.65
N VAL A 235 -8.06 6.81 18.74
CA VAL A 235 -7.41 6.47 20.01
C VAL A 235 -7.63 7.55 21.07
N GLN A 236 -7.48 8.83 20.71
CA GLN A 236 -7.73 9.95 21.62
C GLN A 236 -9.18 9.96 22.13
N LEU A 237 -10.15 9.61 21.28
CA LEU A 237 -11.55 9.47 21.68
C LEU A 237 -11.74 8.31 22.66
N MET A 238 -11.12 7.16 22.39
CA MET A 238 -11.18 5.99 23.29
C MET A 238 -10.53 6.24 24.65
N GLN A 239 -9.57 7.17 24.73
CA GLN A 239 -8.90 7.61 25.96
C GLN A 239 -9.61 8.77 26.67
N ALA A 240 -10.66 9.34 26.09
CA ALA A 240 -11.31 10.53 26.64
C ALA A 240 -12.03 10.21 27.96
N ASP A 241 -11.77 11.02 29.00
CA ASP A 241 -12.49 10.93 30.27
C ASP A 241 -13.98 11.31 30.11
N ASN A 242 -14.26 12.27 29.23
CA ASN A 242 -15.60 12.74 28.92
C ASN A 242 -15.95 12.43 27.46
N THR A 243 -16.68 11.34 27.26
CA THR A 243 -17.06 10.85 25.92
C THR A 243 -18.23 11.63 25.32
N ASP A 244 -18.97 12.40 26.13
CA ASP A 244 -20.05 13.29 25.67
C ASP A 244 -19.53 14.38 24.71
N GLU A 245 -18.24 14.73 24.80
CA GLU A 245 -17.57 15.67 23.91
C GLU A 245 -17.66 15.26 22.42
N PHE A 246 -17.81 13.97 22.13
CA PHE A 246 -17.95 13.49 20.76
C PHE A 246 -19.32 13.80 20.16
N TYR A 247 -20.36 13.95 20.99
CA TYR A 247 -21.71 14.29 20.55
C TYR A 247 -21.94 15.81 20.46
N ASP A 248 -21.07 16.61 21.07
CA ASP A 248 -21.04 18.05 20.86
C ASP A 248 -20.38 18.39 19.51
N ILE A 249 -21.15 18.97 18.58
CA ILE A 249 -20.70 19.27 17.21
C ILE A 249 -19.44 20.17 17.20
N SER A 250 -19.37 21.14 18.11
CA SER A 250 -18.26 22.09 18.15
C SER A 250 -16.96 21.43 18.61
N THR A 251 -17.06 20.57 19.63
CA THR A 251 -15.93 19.86 20.23
C THR A 251 -15.48 18.71 19.34
N ARG A 252 -16.42 17.95 18.76
CA ARG A 252 -16.14 16.91 17.78
C ARG A 252 -15.35 17.45 16.59
N ASN A 253 -15.81 18.52 15.95
CA ASN A 253 -15.11 19.09 14.80
C ASN A 253 -13.70 19.56 15.13
N LYS A 254 -13.44 19.95 16.39
CA LYS A 254 -12.15 20.46 16.85
C LYS A 254 -11.17 19.35 17.26
N LYS A 255 -11.64 18.31 17.94
CA LYS A 255 -10.80 17.25 18.54
C LYS A 255 -10.86 15.91 17.80
N TYR A 256 -12.03 15.57 17.25
CA TYR A 256 -12.36 14.25 16.71
C TYR A 256 -12.93 14.33 15.29
N GLY A 257 -12.58 15.38 14.54
CA GLY A 257 -13.17 15.69 13.23
C GLY A 257 -12.88 14.65 12.15
N ARG A 258 -11.88 13.79 12.38
CA ARG A 258 -11.50 12.69 11.48
C ARG A 258 -12.10 11.35 11.88
N VAL A 259 -12.60 11.22 13.11
CA VAL A 259 -13.23 9.98 13.58
C VAL A 259 -14.55 9.77 12.85
N ASP A 260 -14.69 8.60 12.24
CA ASP A 260 -15.93 8.21 11.57
C ASP A 260 -17.16 8.33 12.49
N ALA A 261 -18.24 8.90 11.94
CA ALA A 261 -19.45 9.22 12.69
C ALA A 261 -20.24 7.99 13.16
N ILE A 262 -20.03 6.84 12.49
CA ILE A 262 -20.69 5.57 12.77
C ILE A 262 -19.82 4.74 13.71
N HIS A 263 -18.51 4.68 13.48
CA HIS A 263 -17.59 3.89 14.30
C HIS A 263 -17.33 4.49 15.69
N GLY A 264 -17.29 5.82 15.81
CA GLY A 264 -17.06 6.50 17.08
C GLY A 264 -18.01 6.03 18.21
N PRO A 265 -19.34 6.09 18.04
CA PRO A 265 -20.29 5.63 19.05
C PRO A 265 -20.14 4.13 19.40
N VAL A 266 -19.89 3.28 18.39
CA VAL A 266 -19.69 1.83 18.60
C VAL A 266 -18.46 1.58 19.47
N LEU A 267 -17.37 2.31 19.27
CA LEU A 267 -16.18 2.21 20.11
C LEU A 267 -16.44 2.67 21.54
N LEU A 268 -17.15 3.79 21.69
CA LEU A 268 -17.52 4.31 23.01
C LEU A 268 -18.39 3.34 23.80
N GLU A 269 -19.31 2.63 23.15
CA GLU A 269 -20.12 1.57 23.79
C GLU A 269 -19.28 0.37 24.26
N LYS A 270 -18.22 0.04 23.52
CA LYS A 270 -17.30 -1.05 23.90
C LYS A 270 -16.34 -0.62 25.02
N CYS A 271 -15.93 0.65 25.06
CA CYS A 271 -15.03 1.17 26.08
C CYS A 271 -15.69 1.20 27.46
N VAL A 272 -15.12 0.48 28.41
CA VAL A 272 -15.58 0.47 29.80
C VAL A 272 -14.83 1.56 30.56
N THR A 273 -15.48 2.69 30.80
CA THR A 273 -14.98 3.72 31.71
C THR A 273 -15.05 3.21 33.16
N ASN A 274 -14.02 3.48 33.96
CA ASN A 274 -13.89 3.03 35.36
C ASN A 274 -14.94 3.61 36.34
N HIS A 275 -16.03 4.21 35.84
CA HIS A 275 -17.05 4.87 36.66
C HIS A 275 -18.00 3.91 37.41
N HIS A 276 -17.97 2.61 37.16
CA HIS A 276 -18.85 1.66 37.87
C HIS A 276 -18.30 1.09 39.19
N SER A 277 -17.11 1.50 39.63
CA SER A 277 -16.50 0.95 40.85
C SER A 277 -16.75 1.78 42.12
N LEU A 278 -17.35 2.98 42.03
CA LEU A 278 -17.50 3.88 43.18
C LEU A 278 -18.92 3.93 43.78
N ASP A 279 -19.97 3.60 43.01
CA ASP A 279 -21.35 3.72 43.49
C ASP A 279 -21.85 2.52 44.33
N THR A 280 -21.05 1.44 44.42
CA THR A 280 -21.47 0.23 45.17
C THR A 280 -20.93 0.21 46.61
N ILE A 281 -19.95 1.06 46.96
CA ILE A 281 -19.28 1.01 48.28
C ILE A 281 -19.95 1.95 49.30
N THR A 282 -20.62 3.01 48.86
CA THR A 282 -21.26 3.99 49.75
C THR A 282 -22.62 3.57 50.32
N ASN A 283 -23.25 2.51 49.80
CA ASN A 283 -24.59 2.07 50.22
C ASN A 283 -24.60 0.90 51.24
N GLN A 284 -23.47 0.52 51.85
CA GLN A 284 -23.41 -0.58 52.84
C GLN A 284 -22.95 -0.17 54.25
N GLN A 285 -22.74 1.12 54.57
CA GLN A 285 -22.30 1.53 55.91
C GLN A 285 -23.27 2.38 56.75
N GLU A 286 -24.46 2.71 56.27
CA GLU A 286 -25.50 3.35 57.11
C GLU A 286 -26.61 2.34 57.47
N GLY A 287 -26.38 1.50 58.49
CA GLY A 287 -27.38 0.50 58.83
C GLY A 287 -27.13 -0.38 60.05
N SER A 288 -26.55 0.13 61.14
CA SER A 288 -26.58 -0.59 62.42
C SER A 288 -26.43 0.33 63.63
N TYR A 289 -27.50 1.04 63.97
CA TYR A 289 -27.70 1.62 65.30
C TYR A 289 -28.50 0.62 66.13
N VAL A 290 -27.87 0.00 67.13
CA VAL A 290 -28.54 -0.88 68.11
C VAL A 290 -28.68 -0.11 69.42
N PRO A 291 -29.90 0.09 69.97
CA PRO A 291 -30.06 0.79 71.24
C PRO A 291 -29.76 -0.13 72.42
N PHE A 292 -29.06 0.43 73.40
CA PHE A 292 -28.76 -0.11 74.72
C PHE A 292 -29.98 -0.70 75.44
N LYS A 293 -29.79 -1.82 76.12
CA LYS A 293 -30.57 -2.20 77.32
C LYS A 293 -29.62 -2.67 78.41
N VAL A 294 -29.64 -1.92 79.51
CA VAL A 294 -28.97 -2.20 80.79
C VAL A 294 -29.99 -2.91 81.70
N PRO A 295 -29.53 -3.83 82.55
CA PRO A 295 -30.01 -3.88 83.93
C PRO A 295 -28.91 -3.50 84.93
#